data_AF-A0A923DKH1-F1
#
_entry.id   AF-A0A923DKH1-F1
#
_cell.length_a   1.000
_cell.length_b   1.000
_cell.length_c   1.000
_cell.angle_alpha   90.00
_cell.angle_beta   90.00
_cell.angle_gamma   90.00
#
_symmetry.space_group_name_H-M   'P 1'
#
loop_
_entity.id
_entity.type
_entity.pdbx_description
1 polymer ?
#
loop_
_entity_poly.entity_id
_entity_poly.type
_entity_poly.pdbx_seq_one_letter_code
_entity_poly.pdbx_strand_id
1 'polypeptide(L)'
;MLNIRTDLLNKKRLFIPFFSYLPLYSYIGSLLTPIPAPITRSLMEGLKNEVICQNDTIRQYLPFEPLSYKEAIIRAMNREEQDRIHTRWSDAYPPAHELALKLIELKGGPRYTNTYTLYTKKGASSLYRCICTIGGNEGWFSNNWVWRLRGVVDKILLGVGTARGRKSRTHLRINDVIDYWRVEDLQKDARLLLRAEMKLPGKAWLEFKIDDEGSERRLSIIAHYQPQGFFGRVYWYAFLPWHQFLFNDLIEQIEKRAD
;
A
#
# COMPACT_ATOMS: atom_id res chain seq x y z
N MET A 1 -21.29 -3.69 -20.48
CA MET A 1 -19.97 -3.75 -19.81
C MET A 1 -19.95 -4.61 -18.55
N LEU A 2 -20.80 -4.37 -17.54
CA LEU A 2 -20.79 -5.14 -16.28
C LEU A 2 -21.07 -6.64 -16.46
N ASN A 3 -22.01 -7.02 -17.34
CA ASN A 3 -22.31 -8.42 -17.66
C ASN A 3 -21.09 -9.16 -18.27
N ILE A 4 -20.38 -8.51 -19.20
CA ILE A 4 -19.18 -9.10 -19.82
C ILE A 4 -18.13 -9.45 -18.74
N ARG A 5 -17.95 -8.59 -17.73
CA ARG A 5 -17.03 -8.87 -16.63
C ARG A 5 -17.52 -10.01 -15.74
N THR A 6 -18.81 -10.10 -15.46
CA THR A 6 -19.36 -11.19 -14.63
C THR A 6 -19.24 -12.54 -15.32
N ASP A 7 -19.46 -12.57 -16.63
CA ASP A 7 -19.33 -13.77 -17.46
C ASP A 7 -17.88 -14.24 -17.48
N LEU A 8 -16.92 -13.31 -17.66
CA LEU A 8 -15.48 -13.60 -17.58
C LEU A 8 -15.06 -14.18 -16.21
N LEU A 9 -15.70 -13.73 -15.12
CA LEU A 9 -15.39 -14.19 -13.75
C LEU A 9 -16.23 -15.39 -13.31
N ASN A 10 -17.14 -15.87 -14.16
CA ASN A 10 -18.12 -16.92 -13.86
C ASN A 10 -18.89 -16.69 -12.56
N LYS A 11 -19.33 -15.44 -12.30
CA LYS A 11 -20.07 -15.06 -11.09
C LYS A 11 -21.51 -14.65 -11.42
N LYS A 12 -22.47 -15.23 -10.70
CA LYS A 12 -23.88 -14.79 -10.73
C LYS A 12 -24.01 -13.44 -10.01
N ARG A 13 -24.76 -12.50 -10.58
CA ARG A 13 -25.06 -11.20 -9.95
C ARG A 13 -26.51 -10.80 -10.15
N LEU A 14 -27.03 -10.10 -9.14
CA LEU A 14 -28.31 -9.43 -9.16
C LEU A 14 -28.07 -7.92 -9.21
N PHE A 15 -28.67 -7.23 -10.18
CA PHE A 15 -28.63 -5.77 -10.27
C PHE A 15 -29.92 -5.22 -9.66
N ILE A 16 -29.78 -4.51 -8.54
CA ILE A 16 -30.90 -3.87 -7.85
C ILE A 16 -30.82 -2.37 -8.16
N PRO A 17 -31.75 -1.78 -8.93
CA PRO A 17 -31.80 -0.35 -9.12
C PRO A 17 -32.24 0.30 -7.80
N PHE A 18 -31.41 1.19 -7.25
CA PHE A 18 -31.73 1.92 -6.03
C PHE A 18 -31.32 3.39 -6.12
N PHE A 19 -32.23 4.29 -5.74
CA PHE A 19 -31.99 5.73 -5.67
C PHE A 19 -30.97 6.04 -4.57
N SER A 20 -29.82 6.58 -4.93
CA SER A 20 -28.63 6.50 -4.07
C SER A 20 -27.99 7.87 -3.84
N TYR A 21 -27.84 8.25 -2.57
CA TYR A 21 -27.01 9.37 -2.15
C TYR A 21 -25.54 9.03 -2.41
N LEU A 22 -24.97 9.62 -3.48
CA LEU A 22 -23.65 9.29 -4.01
C LEU A 22 -22.52 9.30 -2.95
N PRO A 23 -22.47 10.27 -2.01
CA PRO A 23 -21.44 10.26 -0.97
C PRO A 23 -21.47 9.00 -0.11
N LEU A 24 -22.66 8.53 0.31
CA LEU A 24 -22.79 7.32 1.12
C LEU A 24 -22.30 6.07 0.36
N TYR A 25 -22.70 5.93 -0.90
CA TYR A 25 -22.27 4.80 -1.72
C TYR A 25 -20.78 4.83 -2.04
N SER A 26 -20.22 6.02 -2.27
CA SER A 26 -18.77 6.16 -2.46
C SER A 26 -18.00 5.76 -1.21
N TYR A 27 -18.54 6.05 -0.02
CA TYR A 27 -17.95 5.64 1.23
C TYR A 27 -18.08 4.12 1.46
N ILE A 28 -19.27 3.53 1.31
CA ILE A 28 -19.48 2.07 1.43
C ILE A 28 -18.64 1.32 0.39
N GLY A 29 -18.66 1.79 -0.86
CA GLY A 29 -17.83 1.27 -1.94
C GLY A 29 -16.36 1.36 -1.61
N SER A 30 -15.92 2.47 -0.99
CA SER A 30 -14.56 2.57 -0.50
C SER A 30 -14.29 1.50 0.55
N LEU A 31 -15.16 1.25 1.52
CA LEU A 31 -14.97 0.20 2.54
C LEU A 31 -14.83 -1.19 1.93
N LEU A 32 -15.55 -1.48 0.85
CA LEU A 32 -15.53 -2.78 0.16
C LEU A 32 -14.39 -2.94 -0.86
N THR A 33 -13.79 -1.84 -1.32
CA THR A 33 -12.77 -1.86 -2.38
C THR A 33 -11.43 -1.32 -1.89
N PRO A 34 -10.33 -1.55 -2.62
CA PRO A 34 -9.04 -0.93 -2.29
C PRO A 34 -8.96 0.58 -2.55
N ILE A 35 -10.03 1.19 -3.09
CA ILE A 35 -10.04 2.56 -3.60
C ILE A 35 -10.63 3.50 -2.53
N PRO A 36 -9.97 4.63 -2.21
CA PRO A 36 -10.43 5.57 -1.19
C PRO A 36 -11.71 6.29 -1.64
N ALA A 37 -12.51 6.73 -0.66
CA ALA A 37 -13.82 7.36 -0.92
C ALA A 37 -13.79 8.53 -1.93
N PRO A 38 -12.80 9.44 -1.91
CA PRO A 38 -12.74 10.52 -2.89
C PRO A 38 -12.61 10.01 -4.33
N ILE A 39 -11.76 9.01 -4.59
CA ILE A 39 -11.58 8.42 -5.92
C ILE A 39 -12.82 7.64 -6.32
N THR A 40 -13.38 6.83 -5.42
CA THR A 40 -14.63 6.09 -5.67
C THR A 40 -15.77 7.04 -6.04
N ARG A 41 -15.86 8.18 -5.37
CA ARG A 41 -16.84 9.22 -5.69
C ARG A 41 -16.64 9.77 -7.10
N SER A 42 -15.43 10.17 -7.46
CA SER A 42 -15.14 10.68 -8.80
C SER A 42 -15.45 9.65 -9.89
N LEU A 43 -15.13 8.37 -9.66
CA LEU A 43 -15.49 7.29 -10.59
C LEU A 43 -17.00 7.14 -10.73
N MET A 44 -17.75 7.17 -9.62
CA MET A 44 -19.21 7.08 -9.65
C MET A 44 -19.87 8.31 -10.27
N GLU A 45 -19.33 9.51 -10.08
CA GLU A 45 -19.78 10.75 -10.74
C GLU A 45 -19.58 10.65 -12.25
N GLY A 46 -18.45 10.09 -12.70
CA GLY A 46 -18.16 9.86 -14.12
C GLY A 46 -19.16 8.92 -14.80
N LEU A 47 -19.68 7.92 -14.07
CA LEU A 47 -20.69 6.98 -14.60
C LEU A 47 -22.06 7.61 -14.89
N LYS A 48 -22.31 8.84 -14.45
CA LYS A 48 -23.57 9.54 -14.75
C LYS A 48 -23.68 9.97 -16.21
N ASN A 49 -22.55 10.17 -16.88
CA ASN A 49 -22.50 10.65 -18.25
C ASN A 49 -22.10 9.50 -19.17
N GLU A 50 -22.88 9.29 -20.22
CA GLU A 50 -22.56 8.31 -21.25
C GLU A 50 -21.50 8.88 -22.20
N VAL A 51 -20.34 8.23 -22.27
CA VAL A 51 -19.21 8.66 -23.11
C VAL A 51 -19.04 7.65 -24.26
N ILE A 52 -20.00 7.64 -25.18
CA ILE A 52 -19.94 6.80 -26.39
C ILE A 52 -19.36 7.65 -27.54
N CYS A 53 -18.24 7.20 -28.10
CA CYS A 53 -17.67 7.81 -29.30
C CYS A 53 -18.52 7.45 -30.51
N GLN A 54 -19.17 8.44 -31.12
CA GLN A 54 -19.96 8.27 -32.34
C GLN A 54 -19.21 8.70 -33.61
N ASN A 55 -18.10 9.44 -33.46
CA ASN A 55 -17.32 9.95 -34.58
C ASN A 55 -16.12 9.02 -34.87
N ASP A 56 -16.04 8.51 -36.11
CA ASP A 56 -14.98 7.61 -36.57
C ASP A 56 -14.00 8.28 -37.57
N THR A 57 -14.04 9.61 -37.73
CA THR A 57 -13.22 10.34 -38.73
C THR A 57 -11.71 10.15 -38.53
N ILE A 58 -11.27 9.92 -37.28
CA ILE A 58 -9.88 9.65 -36.94
C ILE A 58 -9.28 8.48 -37.73
N ARG A 59 -10.10 7.50 -38.14
CA ARG A 59 -9.67 6.34 -38.93
C ARG A 59 -9.17 6.71 -40.32
N GLN A 60 -9.56 7.87 -40.85
CA GLN A 60 -9.07 8.38 -42.13
C GLN A 60 -7.61 8.87 -42.04
N TYR A 61 -7.19 9.32 -40.85
CA TYR A 61 -5.87 9.87 -40.61
C TYR A 61 -4.89 8.82 -40.04
N LEU A 62 -5.41 7.88 -39.25
CA LEU A 62 -4.60 6.85 -38.60
C LEU A 62 -5.29 5.48 -38.71
N PRO A 63 -4.66 4.48 -39.37
CA PRO A 63 -5.17 3.12 -39.36
C PRO A 63 -4.89 2.45 -38.00
N PHE A 64 -5.95 2.04 -37.30
CA PHE A 64 -5.86 1.23 -36.08
C PHE A 64 -7.08 0.33 -35.93
N GLU A 65 -6.91 -0.77 -35.21
CA GLU A 65 -8.01 -1.66 -34.85
C GLU A 65 -8.43 -1.42 -33.38
N PRO A 66 -9.69 -1.05 -33.12
CA PRO A 66 -10.19 -0.88 -31.75
C PRO A 66 -10.30 -2.23 -31.05
N LEU A 67 -9.99 -2.25 -29.75
CA LEU A 67 -10.16 -3.43 -28.91
C LEU A 67 -11.61 -3.52 -28.42
N SER A 68 -12.15 -4.73 -28.41
CA SER A 68 -13.40 -4.98 -27.70
C SER A 68 -13.19 -4.81 -26.18
N TYR A 69 -14.27 -4.45 -25.47
CA TYR A 69 -14.24 -4.36 -24.01
C TYR A 69 -13.80 -5.67 -23.34
N LYS A 70 -14.19 -6.82 -23.91
CA LYS A 70 -13.80 -8.15 -23.40
C LYS A 70 -12.29 -8.35 -23.51
N GLU A 71 -11.70 -8.05 -24.67
CA GLU A 71 -10.26 -8.15 -24.89
C GLU A 71 -9.49 -7.18 -23.99
N ALA A 72 -10.00 -5.96 -23.81
CA ALA A 72 -9.40 -4.97 -22.92
C ALA A 72 -9.33 -5.49 -21.48
N ILE A 73 -10.39 -6.11 -20.95
CA ILE A 73 -10.38 -6.73 -19.62
C ILE A 73 -9.36 -7.88 -19.55
N ILE A 74 -9.40 -8.81 -20.51
CA ILE A 74 -8.49 -9.97 -20.52
C ILE A 74 -7.03 -9.51 -20.54
N ARG A 75 -6.70 -8.52 -21.39
CA ARG A 75 -5.35 -7.93 -21.45
C ARG A 75 -4.97 -7.26 -20.13
N ALA A 76 -5.90 -6.56 -19.47
CA ALA A 76 -5.65 -5.93 -18.18
C ALA A 76 -5.37 -6.97 -17.07
N MET A 77 -6.17 -8.03 -16.99
CA MET A 77 -5.99 -9.13 -16.04
C MET A 77 -4.66 -9.85 -16.25
N ASN A 78 -4.32 -10.16 -17.50
CA ASN A 78 -3.06 -10.84 -17.84
C ASN A 78 -1.83 -9.99 -17.44
N ARG A 79 -1.88 -8.67 -17.64
CA ARG A 79 -0.82 -7.75 -17.18
C ARG A 79 -0.67 -7.73 -15.65
N GLU A 80 -1.77 -7.79 -14.92
CA GLU A 80 -1.76 -7.88 -13.45
C GLU A 80 -1.17 -9.21 -12.97
N GLU A 81 -1.55 -10.33 -13.58
CA GLU A 81 -1.02 -11.66 -13.27
C GLU A 81 0.49 -11.76 -13.48
N GLN A 82 1.00 -11.10 -14.52
CA GLN A 82 2.43 -11.09 -14.85
C GLN A 82 3.24 -10.04 -14.10
N ASP A 83 2.63 -9.31 -13.16
CA ASP A 83 3.28 -8.24 -12.41
C ASP A 83 3.84 -7.09 -13.29
N ARG A 84 3.24 -6.89 -14.48
CA ARG A 84 3.67 -5.91 -15.49
C ARG A 84 2.89 -4.59 -15.42
N ILE A 85 2.55 -4.15 -14.21
CA ILE A 85 1.81 -2.89 -13.99
C ILE A 85 2.79 -1.71 -13.93
N HIS A 86 2.74 -0.85 -14.95
CA HIS A 86 3.64 0.31 -15.05
C HIS A 86 3.26 1.48 -14.13
N THR A 87 1.96 1.71 -13.89
CA THR A 87 1.45 2.84 -13.10
C THR A 87 0.21 2.42 -12.30
N ARG A 88 0.03 2.97 -11.10
CA ARG A 88 -1.19 2.80 -10.30
C ARG A 88 -1.72 4.14 -9.81
N TRP A 89 -3.03 4.20 -9.54
CA TRP A 89 -3.66 5.38 -8.95
C TRP A 89 -3.05 5.76 -7.59
N SER A 90 -2.51 4.78 -6.86
CA SER A 90 -1.85 4.97 -5.56
C SER A 90 -0.50 5.68 -5.66
N ASP A 91 0.10 5.73 -6.85
CA ASP A 91 1.38 6.38 -7.08
C ASP A 91 1.24 7.89 -6.80
N ALA A 92 0.12 8.51 -7.21
CA ALA A 92 -0.16 9.93 -7.02
C ALA A 92 -1.08 10.26 -5.81
N TYR A 93 -1.60 9.25 -5.11
CA TYR A 93 -2.56 9.45 -4.01
C TYR A 93 -2.01 8.95 -2.66
N PRO A 94 -2.09 9.75 -1.57
CA PRO A 94 -2.76 11.05 -1.48
C PRO A 94 -1.95 12.16 -2.19
N PRO A 95 -2.59 13.17 -2.81
CA PRO A 95 -1.90 14.20 -3.59
C PRO A 95 -0.81 14.94 -2.81
N ALA A 96 -0.98 15.08 -1.49
CA ALA A 96 -0.03 15.74 -0.61
C ALA A 96 1.18 14.88 -0.21
N HIS A 97 1.32 13.64 -0.73
CA HIS A 97 2.43 12.76 -0.30
C HIS A 97 3.81 13.32 -0.65
N GLU A 98 3.92 14.12 -1.71
CA GLU A 98 5.18 14.76 -2.13
C GLU A 98 5.61 15.88 -1.17
N LEU A 99 4.63 16.51 -0.52
CA LEU A 99 4.82 17.55 0.49
C LEU A 99 4.91 16.97 1.90
N ALA A 100 4.85 15.65 2.04
CA ALA A 100 4.96 15.00 3.34
C ALA A 100 6.38 15.15 3.88
N LEU A 101 6.49 15.69 5.09
CA LEU A 101 7.76 15.83 5.80
C LEU A 101 8.48 14.47 5.89
N LYS A 102 9.72 14.43 5.41
CA LYS A 102 10.58 13.24 5.46
C LYS A 102 11.25 13.09 6.82
N LEU A 103 11.71 11.89 7.13
CA LEU A 103 12.42 11.60 8.38
C LEU A 103 13.67 12.49 8.52
N ILE A 104 14.42 12.68 7.44
CA ILE A 104 15.66 13.48 7.44
C ILE A 104 15.42 14.99 7.59
N GLU A 105 14.21 15.45 7.29
CA GLU A 105 13.82 16.87 7.38
C GLU A 105 13.37 17.27 8.79
N LEU A 106 13.21 16.29 9.70
CA LEU A 106 12.87 16.55 11.09
C LEU A 106 14.05 17.21 11.82
N LYS A 107 13.90 18.51 12.11
CA LYS A 107 14.84 19.24 12.97
C LYS A 107 14.89 18.57 14.36
N GLY A 108 16.06 18.07 14.73
CA GLY A 108 16.29 17.37 16.01
C GLY A 108 15.93 15.88 16.01
N GLY A 109 15.56 15.31 14.86
CA GLY A 109 15.19 13.90 14.72
C GLY A 109 13.83 13.53 15.35
N PRO A 110 13.43 12.26 15.27
CA PRO A 110 12.19 11.78 15.84
C PRO A 110 12.26 11.73 17.37
N ARG A 111 11.22 12.23 18.05
CA ARG A 111 11.17 12.26 19.53
C ARG A 111 11.23 10.89 20.18
N TYR A 112 10.60 9.89 19.58
CA TYR A 112 10.61 8.52 20.08
C TYR A 112 11.17 7.61 19.00
N THR A 113 12.08 6.73 19.41
CA THR A 113 12.64 5.69 18.56
C THR A 113 12.66 4.39 19.35
N ASN A 114 12.27 3.30 18.70
CA ASN A 114 12.34 1.97 19.29
C ASN A 114 12.99 1.03 18.29
N THR A 115 14.00 0.29 18.74
CA THR A 115 14.86 -0.51 17.88
C THR A 115 14.86 -1.96 18.34
N TYR A 116 14.58 -2.84 17.41
CA TYR A 116 14.65 -4.29 17.57
C TYR A 116 15.77 -4.81 16.67
N THR A 117 16.65 -5.65 17.21
CA THR A 117 17.85 -6.08 16.50
C THR A 117 18.05 -7.57 16.65
N LEU A 118 18.50 -8.21 15.56
CA LEU A 118 18.82 -9.61 15.50
C LEU A 118 20.09 -9.81 14.65
N TYR A 119 21.01 -10.63 15.12
CA TYR A 119 22.23 -10.99 14.39
C TYR A 119 21.99 -12.28 13.60
N THR A 120 22.43 -12.32 12.35
CA THR A 120 22.27 -13.49 11.47
C THR A 120 23.47 -13.64 10.54
N LYS A 121 23.74 -14.88 10.11
CA LYS A 121 24.77 -15.21 9.12
C LYS A 121 24.27 -15.15 7.68
N LYS A 122 22.96 -14.94 7.48
CA LYS A 122 22.33 -14.87 6.16
C LYS A 122 22.84 -13.68 5.35
N GLY A 123 22.88 -13.84 4.02
CA GLY A 123 23.36 -12.81 3.12
C GLY A 123 22.48 -11.56 3.14
N ALA A 124 23.10 -10.38 3.06
CA ALA A 124 22.39 -9.10 3.04
C ALA A 124 21.36 -9.02 1.89
N SER A 125 21.68 -9.60 0.73
CA SER A 125 20.76 -9.61 -0.42
C SER A 125 19.54 -10.50 -0.22
N SER A 126 19.69 -11.65 0.44
CA SER A 126 18.57 -12.54 0.79
C SER A 126 17.63 -11.86 1.79
N LEU A 127 18.19 -11.24 2.84
CA LEU A 127 17.44 -10.47 3.82
C LEU A 127 16.69 -9.31 3.17
N TYR A 128 17.38 -8.53 2.33
CA TYR A 128 16.80 -7.39 1.63
C TYR A 128 15.68 -7.81 0.68
N ARG A 129 15.86 -8.91 -0.06
CA ARG A 129 14.81 -9.46 -0.93
C ARG A 129 13.59 -9.87 -0.11
N CYS A 130 13.78 -10.53 1.03
CA CYS A 130 12.70 -10.89 1.93
C CYS A 130 11.97 -9.64 2.49
N ILE A 131 12.71 -8.61 2.91
CA ILE A 131 12.12 -7.35 3.37
C ILE A 131 11.30 -6.68 2.25
N CYS A 132 11.77 -6.75 1.01
CA CYS A 132 11.04 -6.21 -0.15
C CYS A 132 9.75 -6.94 -0.49
N THR A 133 9.49 -8.13 0.06
CA THR A 133 8.22 -8.86 -0.11
C THR A 133 7.20 -8.60 1.01
N ILE A 134 7.59 -7.91 2.11
CA ILE A 134 6.70 -7.57 3.22
C ILE A 134 5.50 -6.74 2.74
N GLY A 135 4.28 -7.21 2.96
CA GLY A 135 3.01 -6.54 2.68
C GLY A 135 2.22 -7.19 1.52
N GLY A 136 1.08 -6.61 1.15
CA GLY A 136 0.28 -7.19 0.05
C GLY A 136 -0.23 -8.62 0.35
N ASN A 137 -0.06 -9.55 -0.59
CA ASN A 137 -0.55 -10.92 -0.45
C ASN A 137 0.24 -11.75 0.58
N GLU A 138 1.54 -11.49 0.73
CA GLU A 138 2.41 -12.16 1.72
C GLU A 138 2.14 -11.64 3.15
N GLY A 139 1.63 -10.41 3.25
CA GLY A 139 1.43 -9.72 4.52
C GLY A 139 2.75 -9.40 5.23
N TRP A 140 2.66 -9.16 6.53
CA TRP A 140 3.76 -8.79 7.41
C TRP A 140 4.38 -10.00 8.12
N PHE A 141 4.29 -11.18 7.51
CA PHE A 141 4.81 -12.50 7.96
C PHE A 141 4.32 -13.05 9.31
N SER A 142 3.96 -12.20 10.26
CA SER A 142 3.31 -12.52 11.53
C SER A 142 2.21 -11.50 11.84
N ASN A 143 1.26 -11.90 12.69
CA ASN A 143 0.23 -11.01 13.25
C ASN A 143 -0.51 -10.17 12.20
N ASN A 144 -0.70 -10.73 11.00
CA ASN A 144 -1.38 -10.09 9.86
C ASN A 144 -2.78 -9.57 10.22
N TRP A 145 -3.44 -10.20 11.18
CA TRP A 145 -4.75 -9.77 11.67
C TRP A 145 -4.69 -8.38 12.34
N VAL A 146 -3.63 -8.06 13.10
CA VAL A 146 -3.46 -6.76 13.77
C VAL A 146 -3.30 -5.66 12.73
N TRP A 147 -2.45 -5.90 11.74
CA TRP A 147 -2.21 -4.97 10.64
C TRP A 147 -3.47 -4.76 9.80
N ARG A 148 -4.23 -5.84 9.52
CA ARG A 148 -5.54 -5.75 8.86
C ARG A 148 -6.56 -4.96 9.67
N LEU A 149 -6.68 -5.23 10.97
CA LEU A 149 -7.57 -4.51 11.87
C LEU A 149 -7.23 -3.02 11.90
N ARG A 150 -5.94 -2.69 12.02
CA ARG A 150 -5.47 -1.31 11.98
C ARG A 150 -5.84 -0.60 10.67
N GLY A 151 -5.74 -1.33 9.56
CA GLY A 151 -6.18 -0.87 8.24
C GLY A 151 -7.68 -0.61 8.13
N VAL A 152 -8.50 -1.48 8.72
CA VAL A 152 -9.96 -1.30 8.75
C VAL A 152 -10.34 -0.08 9.58
N VAL A 153 -9.76 0.08 10.77
CA VAL A 153 -9.97 1.26 11.63
C VAL A 153 -9.56 2.54 10.90
N ASP A 154 -8.42 2.52 10.21
CA ASP A 154 -7.97 3.67 9.42
C ASP A 154 -9.01 4.08 8.37
N LYS A 155 -9.55 3.09 7.66
CA LYS A 155 -10.53 3.28 6.61
C LYS A 155 -11.86 3.84 7.11
N ILE A 156 -12.33 3.35 8.26
CA ILE A 156 -13.51 3.88 8.95
C ILE A 156 -13.29 5.35 9.31
N LEU A 157 -12.08 5.72 9.71
CA LEU A 157 -11.70 7.10 9.99
C LEU A 157 -11.41 7.92 8.72
N LEU A 158 -11.78 7.46 7.52
CA LEU A 158 -11.48 8.10 6.22
C LEU A 158 -9.98 8.22 5.91
N GLY A 159 -9.17 7.32 6.46
CA GLY A 159 -7.77 7.12 6.11
C GLY A 159 -7.61 6.28 4.84
N VAL A 160 -6.35 5.96 4.52
CA VAL A 160 -6.00 5.22 3.31
C VAL A 160 -6.24 3.71 3.44
N GLY A 161 -6.17 3.17 4.66
CA GLY A 161 -6.31 1.74 4.96
C GLY A 161 -5.22 0.85 4.39
N THR A 162 -5.31 -0.46 4.65
CA THR A 162 -4.37 -1.48 4.11
C THR A 162 -4.64 -1.87 2.67
N ALA A 163 -5.78 -1.47 2.12
CA ALA A 163 -6.29 -2.10 0.91
C ALA A 163 -5.62 -1.60 -0.39
N ARG A 164 -4.74 -0.59 -0.36
CA ARG A 164 -4.10 -0.06 -1.57
C ARG A 164 -3.20 -1.09 -2.29
N GLY A 165 -2.80 -2.14 -1.59
CA GLY A 165 -1.97 -3.21 -2.13
C GLY A 165 -0.57 -2.72 -2.50
N ARG A 166 0.09 -3.43 -3.42
CA ARG A 166 1.44 -3.14 -3.92
C ARG A 166 1.48 -3.17 -5.43
N LYS A 167 2.35 -2.39 -6.05
CA LYS A 167 2.55 -2.37 -7.50
C LYS A 167 3.16 -3.66 -8.03
N SER A 168 4.24 -4.12 -7.39
CA SER A 168 4.91 -5.38 -7.67
C SER A 168 4.96 -6.26 -6.42
N ARG A 169 4.96 -7.58 -6.64
CA ARG A 169 5.06 -8.57 -5.55
C ARG A 169 6.47 -8.69 -4.99
N THR A 170 7.49 -8.47 -5.82
CA THR A 170 8.89 -8.76 -5.48
C THR A 170 9.80 -7.54 -5.54
N HIS A 171 9.42 -6.52 -6.30
CA HIS A 171 10.23 -5.32 -6.47
C HIS A 171 9.57 -4.12 -5.80
N LEU A 172 10.38 -3.31 -5.14
CA LEU A 172 9.99 -2.02 -4.58
C LEU A 172 10.77 -0.91 -5.24
N ARG A 173 10.13 0.24 -5.36
CA ARG A 173 10.73 1.51 -5.78
C ARG A 173 10.39 2.59 -4.77
N ILE A 174 11.18 3.65 -4.78
CA ILE A 174 10.86 4.86 -4.02
C ILE A 174 9.46 5.35 -4.44
N ASN A 175 8.67 5.77 -3.46
CA ASN A 175 7.26 6.14 -3.55
C ASN A 175 6.27 5.00 -3.79
N ASP A 176 6.70 3.74 -3.92
CA ASP A 176 5.74 2.63 -3.95
C ASP A 176 4.97 2.55 -2.63
N VAL A 177 3.72 2.11 -2.73
CA VAL A 177 2.81 1.95 -1.59
C VAL A 177 2.82 0.50 -1.14
N ILE A 178 2.91 0.31 0.18
CA ILE A 178 2.82 -0.97 0.88
C ILE A 178 1.71 -0.82 1.91
N ASP A 179 0.50 -1.26 1.58
CA ASP A 179 -0.68 -1.09 2.43
C ASP A 179 -0.94 0.40 2.78
N TYR A 180 -0.73 0.82 4.02
CA TYR A 180 -0.79 2.22 4.47
C TYR A 180 0.59 2.87 4.67
N TRP A 181 1.66 2.23 4.18
CA TRP A 181 3.01 2.78 4.15
C TRP A 181 3.39 3.22 2.74
N ARG A 182 4.31 4.18 2.66
CA ARG A 182 4.98 4.56 1.42
C ARG A 182 6.49 4.40 1.58
N VAL A 183 7.14 3.85 0.56
CA VAL A 183 8.59 3.77 0.51
C VAL A 183 9.16 5.18 0.38
N GLU A 184 9.84 5.65 1.43
CA GLU A 184 10.47 6.98 1.48
C GLU A 184 11.93 6.91 1.00
N ASP A 185 12.67 5.89 1.44
CA ASP A 185 14.05 5.63 1.04
C ASP A 185 14.26 4.12 0.84
N LEU A 186 15.10 3.76 -0.13
CA LEU A 186 15.37 2.38 -0.51
C LEU A 186 16.83 2.25 -0.97
N GLN A 187 17.62 1.51 -0.20
CA GLN A 187 19.03 1.24 -0.50
C GLN A 187 19.23 -0.26 -0.59
N LYS A 188 19.65 -0.72 -1.76
CA LYS A 188 19.83 -2.14 -2.06
C LYS A 188 20.74 -2.81 -1.03
N ASP A 189 20.29 -3.94 -0.50
CA ASP A 189 21.01 -4.78 0.46
C ASP A 189 21.34 -4.10 1.80
N ALA A 190 20.81 -2.90 2.08
CA ALA A 190 21.16 -2.11 3.26
C ALA A 190 19.95 -1.52 3.99
N ARG A 191 18.96 -0.96 3.28
CA ARG A 191 17.89 -0.18 3.93
C ARG A 191 16.57 -0.18 3.18
N LEU A 192 15.47 -0.28 3.92
CA LEU A 192 14.13 0.08 3.49
C LEU A 192 13.51 1.02 4.54
N LEU A 193 13.18 2.25 4.14
CA LEU A 193 12.48 3.22 5.00
C LEU A 193 11.05 3.39 4.51
N LEU A 194 10.10 3.14 5.41
CA LEU A 194 8.68 3.30 5.17
C LEU A 194 8.12 4.46 5.98
N ARG A 195 7.36 5.35 5.32
CA ARG A 195 6.61 6.43 5.98
C ARG A 195 5.14 6.04 6.10
N ALA A 196 4.55 6.24 7.27
CA ALA A 196 3.13 5.99 7.49
C ALA A 196 2.25 7.04 6.79
N GLU A 197 1.18 6.58 6.12
CA GLU A 197 0.14 7.43 5.51
C GLU A 197 -1.24 7.24 6.15
N MET A 198 -1.36 6.31 7.09
CA MET A 198 -2.56 6.15 7.92
C MET A 198 -2.79 7.39 8.80
N LYS A 199 -4.02 7.54 9.31
CA LYS A 199 -4.35 8.56 10.30
C LYS A 199 -3.82 8.16 11.66
N LEU A 200 -2.91 8.96 12.21
CA LEU A 200 -2.39 8.82 13.57
C LEU A 200 -2.13 10.22 14.15
N PRO A 201 -2.13 10.37 15.50
CA PRO A 201 -1.88 11.66 16.16
C PRO A 201 -0.38 12.03 16.17
N GLY A 202 0.27 11.99 15.01
CA GLY A 202 1.69 12.22 14.83
C GLY A 202 2.18 11.76 13.45
N LYS A 203 3.49 11.61 13.30
CA LYS A 203 4.14 11.04 12.12
C LYS A 203 4.94 9.81 12.54
N ALA A 204 4.91 8.77 11.72
CA ALA A 204 5.57 7.51 12.01
C ALA A 204 6.36 7.02 10.80
N TRP A 205 7.51 6.42 11.07
CA TRP A 205 8.33 5.72 10.10
C TRP A 205 8.72 4.36 10.63
N LEU A 206 8.89 3.42 9.72
CA LEU A 206 9.39 2.09 10.00
C LEU A 206 10.59 1.84 9.08
N GLU A 207 11.74 1.68 9.69
CA GLU A 207 13.00 1.45 9.00
C GLU A 207 13.46 0.01 9.21
N PHE A 208 13.81 -0.66 8.12
CA PHE A 208 14.53 -1.91 8.13
C PHE A 208 15.95 -1.62 7.69
N LYS A 209 16.92 -1.99 8.52
CA LYS A 209 18.33 -1.75 8.30
C LYS A 209 19.11 -3.06 8.39
N ILE A 210 20.03 -3.25 7.46
CA ILE A 210 20.97 -4.37 7.44
C ILE A 210 22.36 -3.75 7.49
N ASP A 211 23.05 -3.95 8.62
CA ASP A 211 24.45 -3.55 8.76
C ASP A 211 25.34 -4.79 8.62
N ASP A 212 26.36 -4.72 7.76
CA ASP A 212 27.35 -5.80 7.62
C ASP A 212 28.45 -5.63 8.68
N GLU A 213 28.55 -6.61 9.59
CA GLU A 213 29.55 -6.66 10.66
C GLU A 213 30.55 -7.81 10.42
N GLY A 214 30.85 -8.08 9.15
CA GLY A 214 31.87 -9.04 8.72
C GLY A 214 31.31 -10.45 8.53
N SER A 215 31.50 -11.32 9.53
CA SER A 215 30.99 -12.70 9.47
C SER A 215 29.49 -12.79 9.70
N GLU A 216 28.89 -11.77 10.31
CA GLU A 216 27.46 -11.69 10.63
C GLU A 216 26.90 -10.35 10.18
N ARG A 217 25.57 -10.32 9.99
CA ARG A 217 24.81 -9.13 9.63
C ARG A 217 23.88 -8.80 10.78
N ARG A 218 23.80 -7.52 11.10
CA ARG A 218 22.86 -6.99 12.08
C ARG A 218 21.61 -6.52 11.35
N LEU A 219 20.54 -7.29 11.48
CA LEU A 219 19.21 -6.91 11.03
C LEU A 219 18.55 -6.07 12.11
N SER A 220 18.07 -4.88 11.78
CA SER A 220 17.38 -3.99 12.70
C SER A 220 16.04 -3.51 12.14
N ILE A 221 15.02 -3.51 12.98
CA ILE A 221 13.74 -2.85 12.73
C ILE A 221 13.65 -1.66 13.67
N ILE A 222 13.57 -0.45 13.12
CA ILE A 222 13.57 0.79 13.86
C ILE A 222 12.24 1.51 13.60
N ALA A 223 11.43 1.66 14.64
CA ALA A 223 10.20 2.43 14.60
C ALA A 223 10.46 3.85 15.10
N HIS A 224 10.36 4.82 14.20
CA HIS A 224 10.48 6.24 14.54
C HIS A 224 9.11 6.88 14.66
N TYR A 225 8.92 7.71 15.69
CA TYR A 225 7.65 8.38 15.92
C TYR A 225 7.85 9.81 16.41
N GLN A 226 7.21 10.73 15.70
CA GLN A 226 7.11 12.13 16.07
C GLN A 226 5.66 12.44 16.50
N PRO A 227 5.37 12.56 17.81
CA PRO A 227 4.02 12.83 18.28
C PRO A 227 3.59 14.25 17.92
N GLN A 228 2.28 14.42 17.73
CA GLN A 228 1.64 15.73 17.66
C GLN A 228 0.79 15.96 18.91
N GLY A 229 1.17 16.96 19.71
CA GLY A 229 0.44 17.34 20.92
C GLY A 229 0.47 16.28 22.04
N PHE A 230 -0.47 16.41 22.97
CA PHE A 230 -0.60 15.49 24.12
C PHE A 230 -1.06 14.09 23.69
N PHE A 231 -2.10 14.00 22.85
CA PHE A 231 -2.66 12.73 22.40
C PHE A 231 -1.66 11.88 21.61
N GLY A 232 -0.73 12.48 20.87
CA GLY A 232 0.35 11.74 20.21
C GLY A 232 1.26 11.01 21.20
N ARG A 233 1.59 11.65 22.33
CA ARG A 233 2.40 11.02 23.38
C ARG A 233 1.66 9.85 24.04
N VAL A 234 0.39 10.05 24.37
CA VAL A 234 -0.46 8.98 24.93
C VAL A 234 -0.55 7.79 23.96
N TYR A 235 -0.77 8.08 22.68
CA TYR A 235 -0.82 7.06 21.63
C TYR A 235 0.45 6.22 21.58
N TRP A 236 1.64 6.84 21.63
CA TRP A 236 2.91 6.11 21.64
C TRP A 236 3.00 5.11 22.80
N TYR A 237 2.75 5.57 24.03
CA TYR A 237 2.85 4.71 25.22
C TYR A 237 1.80 3.60 25.22
N ALA A 238 0.58 3.86 24.73
CA ALA A 238 -0.46 2.85 24.63
C ALA A 238 -0.10 1.72 23.64
N PHE A 239 0.62 2.05 22.56
CA PHE A 239 1.01 1.08 21.52
C PHE A 239 2.37 0.41 21.76
N LEU A 240 3.19 0.92 22.67
CA LEU A 240 4.50 0.36 23.00
C LEU A 240 4.49 -1.16 23.31
N PRO A 241 3.58 -1.72 24.13
CA PRO A 241 3.57 -3.16 24.38
C PRO A 241 3.27 -3.98 23.12
N TRP A 242 2.43 -3.46 22.23
CA TRP A 242 2.12 -4.10 20.95
C TRP A 242 3.30 -4.06 19.99
N HIS A 243 4.07 -2.97 19.97
CA HIS A 243 5.29 -2.87 19.16
C HIS A 243 6.30 -3.97 19.50
N GLN A 244 6.48 -4.27 20.79
CA GLN A 244 7.40 -5.32 21.21
C GLN A 244 7.00 -6.68 20.69
N PHE A 245 5.73 -7.05 20.81
CA PHE A 245 5.23 -8.32 20.29
C PHE A 245 5.31 -8.39 18.76
N LEU A 246 4.85 -7.35 18.07
CA LEU A 246 4.77 -7.33 16.61
C LEU A 246 6.15 -7.32 15.94
N PHE A 247 7.09 -6.53 16.44
CA PHE A 247 8.40 -6.35 15.78
C PHE A 247 9.38 -7.47 16.11
N ASN A 248 9.31 -8.08 17.30
CA ASN A 248 10.09 -9.29 17.62
C ASN A 248 9.68 -10.45 16.71
N ASP A 249 8.37 -10.71 16.56
CA ASP A 249 7.92 -11.76 15.65
C ASP A 249 8.30 -11.46 14.20
N LEU A 250 8.17 -10.20 13.77
CA LEU A 250 8.47 -9.79 12.41
C LEU A 250 9.94 -9.99 12.07
N ILE A 251 10.86 -9.57 12.94
CA ILE A 251 12.30 -9.68 12.68
C ILE A 251 12.76 -11.14 12.61
N GLU A 252 12.21 -12.00 13.48
CA GLU A 252 12.48 -13.43 13.43
C GLU A 252 11.93 -14.09 12.16
N GLN A 253 10.74 -13.70 11.71
CA GLN A 253 10.15 -14.26 10.50
C GLN A 253 10.92 -13.83 9.24
N ILE A 254 11.41 -12.59 9.20
CA ILE A 254 12.28 -12.11 8.11
C ILE A 254 13.54 -12.97 8.08
N GLU A 255 14.19 -13.17 9.24
CA GLU A 255 15.38 -14.01 9.31
C GLU A 255 15.06 -15.43 8.83
N LYS A 256 14.03 -16.08 9.37
CA LYS A 256 13.68 -17.47 9.03
C LYS A 256 13.38 -17.67 7.54
N ARG A 257 12.71 -16.71 6.90
CA ARG A 257 12.27 -16.79 5.48
C ARG A 257 13.32 -16.36 4.47
N ALA A 258 14.37 -15.66 4.89
CA ALA A 258 15.44 -15.28 3.98
C ALA A 258 16.29 -16.51 3.64
N ASP A 259 16.31 -16.94 2.39
CA ASP A 259 17.15 -18.05 1.92
C ASP A 259 18.39 -17.54 1.18
#